data_AF-E2BCW3-F1
#
_entry.id   AF-E2BCW3-F1
#
_cell.length_a   1.000
_cell.length_b   1.000
_cell.length_c   1.000
_cell.angle_alpha   90.00
_cell.angle_beta   90.00
_cell.angle_gamma   90.00
#
_symmetry.space_group_name_H-M   'P 1'
#
loop_
_entity.id
_entity.type
_entity.pdbx_description
1 polymer ?
#
loop_
_entity_poly.entity_id
_entity_poly.type
_entity_poly.pdbx_seq_one_letter_code
_entity_poly.pdbx_strand_id
1 'polypeptide(L)'
;LKLHLFLAGILDSELWHTLDRVTHEQAVCSAEKKTRKQKEKYNKINHRYNKEPKQTNPPSEITILAKEHNFAVIPASIPTEEIISQVETTIYHLTPKANNDVRNRIANILRKAK
;
A
#
# COMPACT_ATOMS: atom_id res chain seq x y z
N LEU A 1 22.64 21.85 -14.70
CA LEU A 1 23.50 21.73 -15.91
C LEU A 1 24.90 22.34 -15.76
N LYS A 2 25.08 23.51 -15.11
CA LYS A 2 26.39 24.22 -15.06
C LYS A 2 27.53 23.47 -14.32
N LEU A 3 27.23 22.70 -13.28
CA LEU A 3 28.27 22.02 -12.49
C LEU A 3 29.01 20.95 -13.30
N HIS A 4 28.31 20.14 -14.09
CA HIS A 4 28.95 19.09 -14.91
C HIS A 4 29.85 19.67 -16.00
N LEU A 5 29.49 20.82 -16.59
CA LEU A 5 30.31 21.53 -17.58
C LEU A 5 31.56 22.17 -16.93
N PHE A 6 31.42 22.73 -15.73
CA PHE A 6 32.54 23.27 -14.96
C PHE A 6 33.54 22.18 -14.54
N LEU A 7 33.02 21.05 -14.06
CA LEU A 7 33.81 19.88 -13.71
C LEU A 7 34.52 19.31 -14.95
N ALA A 8 33.86 19.24 -16.11
CA ALA A 8 34.44 18.78 -17.39
C ALA A 8 35.64 19.61 -17.86
N GLY A 9 35.68 20.90 -17.55
CA GLY A 9 36.80 21.77 -17.93
C GLY A 9 37.99 21.74 -16.97
N ILE A 10 37.86 21.16 -15.77
CA ILE A 10 38.86 21.23 -14.69
C ILE A 10 39.43 19.86 -14.35
N LEU A 11 38.63 18.80 -14.47
CA LEU A 11 39.05 17.45 -14.13
C LEU A 11 39.90 16.85 -15.25
N ASP A 12 41.12 16.47 -14.88
CA ASP A 12 42.01 15.68 -15.72
C ASP A 12 41.49 14.24 -15.89
N SER A 13 41.96 13.54 -16.92
CA SER A 13 41.48 12.20 -17.31
C SER A 13 41.55 11.19 -16.16
N GLU A 14 42.58 11.25 -15.33
CA GLU A 14 42.76 10.36 -14.18
C GLU A 14 41.70 10.59 -13.08
N LEU A 15 41.34 11.85 -12.86
CA LEU A 15 40.31 12.22 -11.89
C LEU A 15 38.92 11.83 -12.39
N TRP A 16 38.67 11.89 -13.70
CA TRP A 16 37.46 11.37 -14.32
C TRP A 16 37.29 9.87 -14.12
N HIS A 17 38.35 9.09 -14.36
CA HIS A 17 38.31 7.64 -14.12
C HIS A 17 38.11 7.30 -12.65
N THR A 18 38.73 8.07 -11.75
CA THR A 18 38.56 7.89 -10.30
C THR A 18 37.12 8.19 -9.88
N LEU A 19 36.54 9.29 -10.37
CA LEU A 19 35.16 9.68 -10.08
C LEU A 19 34.17 8.63 -10.61
N ASP A 20 34.39 8.14 -11.83
CA ASP A 20 33.55 7.11 -12.44
C ASP A 20 33.61 5.80 -11.65
N ARG A 21 34.82 5.35 -11.29
CA ARG A 21 35.02 4.17 -10.44
C ARG A 21 34.29 4.30 -9.10
N VAL A 22 34.46 5.41 -8.39
CA VAL A 22 33.80 5.64 -7.09
C VAL A 22 32.28 5.70 -7.26
N THR A 23 31.80 6.32 -8.34
CA THR A 23 30.36 6.40 -8.63
C THR A 23 29.77 5.02 -8.89
N HIS A 24 30.48 4.19 -9.66
CA HIS A 24 30.09 2.82 -9.96
C HIS A 24 30.07 1.97 -8.67
N GLU A 25 31.14 1.99 -7.89
CA GLU A 25 31.23 1.26 -6.61
C GLU A 25 30.10 1.69 -5.66
N GLN A 26 29.81 2.99 -5.58
CA GLN A 26 28.73 3.51 -4.75
C GLN A 26 27.35 3.07 -5.23
N ALA A 27 27.12 3.02 -6.54
CA ALA A 27 25.89 2.51 -7.12
C ALA A 27 25.69 1.02 -6.81
N VAL A 28 26.74 0.21 -6.95
CA VAL A 28 26.72 -1.23 -6.61
C VAL A 28 26.43 -1.43 -5.13
N CYS A 29 27.20 -0.79 -4.23
CA CYS A 29 26.96 -0.90 -2.79
C CYS A 29 25.56 -0.42 -2.38
N SER A 30 25.02 0.61 -3.05
CA SER A 30 23.66 1.10 -2.80
C SER A 30 22.61 0.08 -3.23
N ALA A 31 22.77 -0.55 -4.39
CA ALA A 31 21.90 -1.59 -4.90
C ALA A 31 21.89 -2.83 -3.98
N GLU A 32 23.07 -3.27 -3.53
CA GLU A 32 23.21 -4.38 -2.57
C GLU A 32 22.52 -4.08 -1.24
N LYS A 33 22.73 -2.88 -0.68
CA LYS A 33 22.07 -2.45 0.57
C LYS A 33 20.55 -2.43 0.43
N LYS A 34 20.03 -1.95 -0.71
CA LYS A 34 18.58 -1.96 -0.98
C LYS A 34 18.04 -3.38 -1.08
N THR A 35 18.73 -4.25 -1.81
CA THR A 35 18.37 -5.66 -1.98
C THR A 35 18.37 -6.40 -0.64
N ARG A 36 19.39 -6.18 0.19
CA ARG A 36 19.48 -6.75 1.55
C ARG A 36 18.33 -6.29 2.43
N LYS A 37 18.05 -4.98 2.49
CA LYS A 37 16.90 -4.43 3.24
C LYS A 37 15.57 -5.01 2.77
N GLN A 38 15.40 -5.18 1.46
CA GLN A 38 14.17 -5.77 0.90
C GLN A 38 14.04 -7.25 1.25
N LYS A 39 15.13 -8.02 1.20
CA LYS A 39 15.19 -9.43 1.63
C LYS A 39 14.89 -9.58 3.12
N GLU A 40 15.46 -8.73 3.97
CA GLU A 40 15.18 -8.69 5.41
C GLU A 40 13.70 -8.36 5.69
N LYS A 41 13.14 -7.36 4.99
CA LYS A 41 11.71 -7.02 5.08
C LYS A 41 10.83 -8.19 4.66
N TYR A 42 11.14 -8.84 3.54
CA TYR A 42 10.43 -10.02 3.06
C TYR A 42 10.48 -11.15 4.09
N ASN A 43 11.67 -11.48 4.62
CA ASN A 43 11.82 -12.52 5.63
C ASN A 43 11.07 -12.21 6.92
N LYS A 44 11.08 -10.95 7.39
CA LYS A 44 10.33 -10.52 8.58
C LYS A 44 8.82 -10.67 8.40
N ILE A 45 8.32 -10.40 7.20
CA ILE A 45 6.92 -10.61 6.85
C ILE A 45 6.62 -12.10 6.73
N ASN A 46 7.48 -12.88 6.06
CA ASN A 46 7.29 -14.32 5.87
C ASN A 46 7.30 -15.09 7.20
N HIS A 47 8.16 -14.73 8.16
CA HIS A 47 8.15 -15.30 9.52
C HIS A 47 6.90 -14.95 10.34
N ARG A 48 6.15 -13.88 9.98
CA ARG A 48 4.85 -13.60 10.59
C ARG A 48 3.74 -14.52 10.05
N TYR A 49 3.87 -14.99 8.80
CA TYR A 49 2.88 -15.86 8.15
C TYR A 49 3.20 -17.35 8.28
N ASN A 50 4.48 -17.74 8.42
CA ASN A 50 4.90 -19.13 8.64
C ASN A 50 4.84 -19.58 10.12
N LYS A 51 4.20 -18.80 10.99
CA LYS A 51 3.66 -19.34 12.25
C LYS A 51 2.30 -19.96 11.95
N GLU A 52 2.28 -21.03 11.15
CA GLU A 52 1.08 -21.84 11.03
C GLU A 52 0.79 -22.49 12.39
N PRO A 53 -0.43 -22.37 12.94
CA PRO A 53 -0.95 -23.44 13.77
C PRO A 53 -1.04 -24.67 12.87
N LYS A 54 -0.49 -25.79 13.33
CA LYS A 54 -0.68 -27.10 12.68
C LYS A 54 -2.17 -27.40 12.58
N GLN A 55 -2.80 -27.05 11.47
CA GLN A 55 -4.16 -27.47 11.19
C GLN A 55 -4.19 -27.95 9.75
N THR A 56 -4.06 -29.26 9.60
CA THR A 56 -4.26 -29.98 8.37
C THR A 56 -5.73 -29.80 7.97
N ASN A 57 -6.02 -28.84 7.09
CA ASN A 57 -7.36 -28.68 6.56
C ASN A 57 -7.61 -29.71 5.44
N PRO A 58 -8.80 -30.34 5.39
CA PRO A 58 -9.13 -31.34 4.39
C PRO A 58 -9.20 -30.72 2.97
N PRO A 59 -9.01 -31.53 1.91
CA PRO A 59 -8.78 -31.07 0.53
C PRO A 59 -9.93 -30.28 -0.11
N SER A 60 -11.09 -30.16 0.54
CA SER A 60 -12.24 -29.38 0.07
C SER A 60 -12.04 -27.86 0.14
N GLU A 61 -11.13 -27.36 1.00
CA GLU A 61 -10.96 -25.92 1.23
C GLU A 61 -10.09 -25.21 0.18
N ILE A 62 -9.24 -25.95 -0.54
CA ILE A 62 -8.31 -25.39 -1.54
C ILE A 62 -9.09 -24.78 -2.73
N THR A 63 -10.28 -25.31 -3.01
CA THR A 63 -11.19 -24.82 -4.06
C THR A 63 -11.75 -23.43 -3.78
N ILE A 64 -11.79 -22.99 -2.51
CA ILE A 64 -12.33 -21.68 -2.11
C ILE A 64 -11.30 -20.59 -2.36
N LEU A 65 -10.01 -20.91 -2.21
CA LEU A 65 -8.90 -19.96 -2.37
C LEU A 65 -8.65 -19.54 -3.84
N ALA A 66 -9.03 -20.40 -4.80
CA ALA A 66 -8.87 -20.12 -6.24
C ALA A 66 -9.94 -19.14 -6.77
N LYS A 67 -10.99 -18.87 -5.99
CA LYS A 67 -12.02 -17.90 -6.32
C LYS A 67 -11.70 -16.64 -5.54
N GLU A 68 -11.56 -15.50 -6.22
CA GLU A 68 -11.31 -14.17 -5.64
C GLU A 68 -12.45 -13.72 -4.70
N HIS A 69 -12.63 -14.41 -3.59
CA HIS A 69 -13.69 -14.16 -2.63
C HIS A 69 -13.09 -13.32 -1.52
N ASN A 70 -13.52 -12.05 -1.43
CA ASN A 70 -13.10 -11.12 -0.40
C ASN A 70 -13.34 -11.75 0.99
N PHE A 71 -12.25 -12.15 1.66
CA PHE A 71 -12.25 -12.65 3.05
C PHE A 71 -12.53 -11.54 4.08
N ALA A 72 -13.33 -10.55 3.73
CA ALA A 72 -13.84 -9.60 4.71
C ALA A 72 -14.85 -10.36 5.58
N VAL A 73 -14.59 -10.40 6.89
CA VAL A 73 -15.57 -10.88 7.87
C VAL A 73 -16.83 -10.05 7.68
N ILE A 74 -17.89 -10.67 7.15
CA ILE A 74 -19.17 -10.01 6.95
C ILE A 74 -19.74 -9.74 8.34
N PRO A 75 -20.03 -8.48 8.71
CA PRO A 75 -20.63 -8.19 10.00
C PRO A 75 -22.02 -8.84 10.07
N ALA A 76 -22.41 -9.32 11.25
CA ALA A 76 -23.69 -9.99 11.46
C ALA A 76 -24.91 -9.12 11.07
N SER A 77 -24.75 -7.79 11.12
CA SER A 77 -25.70 -6.82 10.62
C SER A 77 -24.97 -5.56 10.16
N ILE A 78 -25.58 -4.81 9.24
CA ILE A 78 -25.01 -3.54 8.77
C ILE A 78 -25.17 -2.50 9.88
N PRO A 79 -24.08 -1.83 10.34
CA PRO A 79 -24.11 -0.83 11.40
C PRO A 79 -24.73 0.48 10.88
N THR A 80 -26.04 0.48 10.69
CA THR A 80 -26.78 1.56 10.04
C THR A 80 -26.68 2.87 10.80
N GLU A 81 -26.78 2.82 12.14
CA GLU A 81 -26.68 4.00 13.01
C GLU A 81 -25.30 4.67 12.95
N GLU A 82 -24.24 3.86 12.91
CA GLU A 82 -22.87 4.37 12.83
C GLU A 82 -22.63 5.07 11.49
N ILE A 83 -23.09 4.46 10.39
CA ILE A 83 -23.01 5.04 9.05
C ILE A 83 -23.75 6.38 9.00
N ILE A 84 -24.98 6.45 9.53
CA ILE A 84 -25.78 7.68 9.55
C ILE A 84 -25.06 8.76 10.37
N SER A 85 -24.55 8.43 11.55
CA SER A 85 -23.83 9.36 12.43
C SER A 85 -22.59 9.96 11.74
N GLN A 86 -21.75 9.12 11.12
CA GLN A 86 -20.56 9.57 10.40
C GLN A 86 -20.91 10.43 9.17
N VAL A 87 -21.98 10.08 8.45
CA VAL A 87 -22.44 10.88 7.31
C VAL A 87 -22.92 12.25 7.79
N GLU A 88 -23.80 12.31 8.80
CA GLU A 88 -24.36 13.58 9.29
C GLU A 88 -23.28 14.52 9.82
N THR A 89 -22.30 13.99 10.57
CA THR A 89 -21.14 14.78 11.02
C THR A 89 -20.31 15.33 9.87
N THR A 90 -20.14 14.55 8.79
CA THR A 90 -19.34 14.96 7.63
C THR A 90 -20.07 15.99 6.76
N ILE A 91 -21.39 15.83 6.56
CA ILE A 91 -22.17 16.71 5.69
C ILE A 91 -22.62 18.00 6.40
N TYR A 92 -22.48 18.10 7.72
CA TYR A 92 -22.93 19.24 8.52
C TYR A 92 -22.53 20.61 7.94
N HIS A 93 -21.34 20.71 7.33
CA HIS A 93 -20.80 21.95 6.78
C HIS A 93 -21.29 22.30 5.36
N LEU A 94 -22.03 21.43 4.69
CA LEU A 94 -22.47 21.64 3.30
C LEU A 94 -23.78 22.44 3.23
N THR A 95 -24.09 22.93 2.02
CA THR A 95 -25.36 23.62 1.75
C THR A 95 -26.57 22.69 1.96
N PRO A 96 -27.74 23.22 2.37
CA PRO A 96 -28.93 22.40 2.61
C PRO A 96 -29.35 21.52 1.42
N LYS A 97 -29.14 22.03 0.20
CA LYS A 97 -29.44 21.28 -1.04
C LYS A 97 -28.50 20.09 -1.22
N ALA A 98 -27.20 20.27 -0.98
CA ALA A 98 -26.22 19.19 -1.07
C ALA A 98 -26.44 18.14 0.04
N ASN A 99 -26.79 18.59 1.25
CA ASN A 99 -27.11 17.70 2.37
C ASN A 99 -28.26 16.75 2.05
N ASN A 100 -29.35 17.28 1.50
CA ASN A 100 -30.51 16.48 1.17
C ASN A 100 -30.22 15.47 0.04
N ASP A 101 -29.39 15.83 -0.95
CA ASP A 101 -28.98 14.86 -1.98
C ASP A 101 -28.18 13.69 -1.37
N VAL A 102 -27.22 14.00 -0.49
CA VAL A 102 -26.42 12.96 0.19
C VAL A 102 -27.28 12.09 1.09
N ARG A 103 -28.18 12.67 1.90
CA ARG A 103 -29.13 11.91 2.74
C ARG A 103 -29.98 10.95 1.91
N ASN A 104 -30.54 11.42 0.80
CA ASN A 104 -31.37 10.60 -0.08
C ASN A 104 -30.58 9.45 -0.72
N ARG A 105 -29.33 9.69 -1.10
CA ARG A 105 -28.45 8.64 -1.64
C ARG A 105 -28.10 7.59 -0.59
N ILE A 106 -27.71 8.01 0.60
CA ILE A 106 -27.35 7.12 1.72
C ILE A 106 -28.56 6.29 2.17
N ALA A 107 -29.74 6.90 2.30
CA ALA A 107 -30.97 6.18 2.62
C ALA A 107 -31.31 5.10 1.57
N ASN A 108 -31.12 5.40 0.29
CA ASN A 108 -31.33 4.43 -0.78
C ASN A 108 -30.33 3.28 -0.75
N ILE A 109 -29.06 3.55 -0.46
CA ILE A 109 -28.01 2.52 -0.34
C ILE A 109 -28.31 1.61 0.85
N LEU A 110 -28.58 2.19 2.03
CA LEU A 110 -28.89 1.43 3.24
C LEU A 110 -30.15 0.58 3.09
N ARG A 111 -31.17 1.09 2.38
CA ARG A 111 -32.37 0.31 2.07
C ARG A 111 -32.08 -0.89 1.16
N LYS A 112 -31.16 -0.77 0.21
CA LYS A 112 -30.75 -1.86 -0.69
C LYS A 112 -29.82 -2.87 -0.03
N ALA A 113 -29.15 -2.47 1.05
CA ALA A 113 -28.17 -3.29 1.73
C ALA A 113 -28.80 -4.19 2.82
N LYS A 114 -30.02 -3.87 3.27
CA LYS A 114 -30.88 -4.78 4.05
C LYS A 114 -31.29 -6.00 3.23
#